data_AF-A0A3P9M0V1-F1
#
_entry.id   AF-A0A3P9M0V1-F1
#
_cell.length_a   1.000
_cell.length_b   1.000
_cell.length_c   1.000
_cell.angle_alpha   90.00
_cell.angle_beta   90.00
_cell.angle_gamma   90.00
#
_symmetry.space_group_name_H-M   'P 1'
#
loop_
_entity.id
_entity.type
_entity.pdbx_description
1 polymer ?
#
loop_
_entity_poly.entity_id
_entity_poly.type
_entity_poly.pdbx_seq_one_letter_code
_entity_poly.pdbx_strand_id
1 'polypeptide(L)'
;VDLELGELLQEFQDVVEELKTPSQSKHSYQNVLHEAKNRTGLGEDNTVEDSDYSEASMGNSLNASEEELHTAGLTLAPKKLGDTSELESFINMLDQELA
;
A
#
# COMPACT_ATOMS: atom_id res chain seq x y z
N VAL A 1 25.57 0.35 -25.98
CA VAL A 1 24.13 0.32 -26.32
C VAL A 1 23.62 -1.11 -26.37
N ASP A 2 24.18 -2.01 -27.20
CA ASP A 2 23.71 -3.41 -27.26
C ASP A 2 23.90 -4.22 -25.95
N LEU A 3 25.02 -4.04 -25.24
CA LEU A 3 25.22 -4.74 -23.96
C LEU A 3 24.24 -4.26 -22.87
N GLU A 4 24.07 -2.95 -22.76
CA GLU A 4 23.17 -2.32 -21.77
C GLU A 4 21.70 -2.71 -22.01
N LEU A 5 21.28 -2.76 -23.28
CA LEU A 5 19.95 -3.26 -23.64
C LEU A 5 19.80 -4.76 -23.36
N GLY A 6 20.85 -5.55 -23.60
CA GLY A 6 20.87 -6.98 -23.27
C GLY A 6 20.77 -7.25 -21.77
N GLU A 7 21.48 -6.49 -20.95
CA GLU A 7 21.43 -6.54 -19.48
C GLU A 7 20.03 -6.18 -18.97
N LEU A 8 19.43 -5.10 -19.50
CA LEU A 8 18.07 -4.69 -19.14
C LEU A 8 17.00 -5.73 -19.50
N LEU A 9 17.11 -6.34 -20.68
CA LEU A 9 16.19 -7.39 -21.11
C LEU A 9 16.34 -8.65 -20.26
N GLN A 10 17.55 -8.96 -19.80
CA GLN A 10 17.80 -10.07 -18.89
C GLN A 10 17.18 -9.81 -17.52
N GLU A 11 17.36 -8.62 -16.94
CA GLU A 11 16.72 -8.23 -15.67
C GLU A 11 15.19 -8.32 -15.76
N PHE A 12 14.60 -7.85 -16.86
CA PHE A 12 13.16 -7.97 -17.09
C PHE A 12 12.70 -9.43 -17.13
N GLN A 13 13.44 -10.29 -17.83
CA GLN A 13 13.14 -11.71 -17.94
C GLN A 13 13.22 -12.42 -16.59
N ASP A 14 14.18 -12.05 -15.74
CA ASP A 14 14.33 -12.61 -14.40
C ASP A 14 13.13 -12.27 -13.51
N VAL A 15 12.66 -11.01 -13.54
CA VAL A 15 11.45 -10.58 -12.80
C VAL A 15 10.19 -11.30 -13.30
N VAL A 16 10.07 -11.51 -14.60
CA VAL A 16 8.93 -12.25 -15.18
C VAL A 16 8.91 -13.70 -14.69
N GLU A 17 10.06 -14.37 -14.59
CA GLU A 17 10.12 -15.74 -14.07
C GLU A 17 9.86 -15.80 -12.55
N GLU A 18 10.33 -14.81 -11.78
CA GLU A 18 10.01 -14.69 -10.35
C GLU A 18 8.49 -14.58 -10.13
N LEU A 19 7.80 -13.75 -10.91
CA LEU A 19 6.34 -13.56 -10.82
C LEU A 19 5.54 -14.79 -11.27
N LYS A 20 6.05 -15.57 -12.22
CA LYS A 20 5.45 -16.85 -12.63
C LYS A 20 5.57 -17.91 -11.55
N THR A 21 6.60 -17.81 -10.70
CA THR A 21 6.82 -18.79 -9.64
C THR A 21 5.69 -18.66 -8.63
N PRO A 22 4.93 -19.74 -8.34
CA PRO A 22 3.84 -19.67 -7.37
C PRO A 22 4.39 -19.23 -6.01
N SER A 23 4.05 -18.01 -5.59
CA SER A 23 4.49 -17.50 -4.29
C SER A 23 3.95 -18.41 -3.19
N GLN A 24 4.85 -19.14 -2.52
CA GLN A 24 4.57 -20.02 -1.39
C GLN A 24 3.90 -19.26 -0.22
N SER A 25 3.92 -17.91 -0.26
CA SER A 25 3.29 -17.04 0.74
C SER A 25 1.77 -17.06 0.74
N LYS A 26 1.10 -17.54 -0.33
CA LYS A 26 -0.39 -17.53 -0.40
C LYS A 26 -1.07 -18.35 0.71
N HIS A 27 -0.36 -19.28 1.35
CA HIS A 27 -0.91 -20.13 2.40
C HIS A 27 -0.25 -19.95 3.78
N SER A 28 0.75 -19.07 3.93
CA SER A 28 1.45 -18.90 5.21
C SER A 28 0.53 -18.41 6.33
N TYR A 29 -0.47 -17.60 5.98
CA TYR A 29 -1.41 -17.02 6.93
C TYR A 29 -2.62 -17.92 7.23
N GLN A 30 -2.78 -19.07 6.56
CA GLN A 30 -3.93 -19.96 6.80
C GLN A 30 -3.96 -20.50 8.22
N ASN A 31 -2.81 -20.86 8.78
CA ASN A 31 -2.73 -21.37 10.15
C ASN A 31 -3.15 -20.29 11.16
N VAL A 32 -2.73 -19.05 10.94
CA VAL A 32 -3.10 -17.89 11.77
C VAL A 32 -4.61 -17.61 11.69
N LEU A 33 -5.19 -17.65 10.48
CA LEU A 33 -6.64 -17.49 10.30
C LEU A 33 -7.43 -18.62 10.95
N HIS A 34 -6.92 -19.86 10.88
CA HIS A 34 -7.55 -21.02 11.50
C HIS A 34 -7.53 -20.91 13.03
N GLU A 35 -6.41 -20.51 13.62
CA GLU A 35 -6.28 -20.27 15.06
C GLU A 35 -7.20 -19.13 15.54
N ALA A 36 -7.24 -18.02 14.80
CA ALA A 36 -8.13 -16.89 15.12
C ALA A 36 -9.61 -17.28 15.07
N LYS A 37 -10.04 -18.02 14.04
CA LYS A 37 -11.41 -18.54 13.93
C LYS A 37 -11.78 -19.41 15.13
N ASN A 38 -10.85 -20.23 15.62
CA ASN A 38 -11.09 -21.11 16.76
C ASN A 38 -11.06 -20.36 18.09
N ARG A 39 -10.29 -19.27 18.22
CA ARG A 39 -10.30 -18.39 19.40
C ARG A 39 -11.57 -17.58 19.55
N THR A 40 -12.19 -17.18 18.44
CA THR A 40 -13.53 -16.55 18.45
C THR A 40 -14.65 -17.57 18.62
N GLY A 41 -14.34 -18.88 18.56
CA GLY A 41 -15.27 -20.00 18.70
C GLY A 41 -15.39 -20.53 20.14
N LEU A 42 -15.47 -19.64 21.14
CA LEU A 42 -16.09 -20.00 22.42
C LEU A 42 -17.60 -19.77 22.29
N GLY A 43 -18.33 -20.86 22.11
CA GLY A 43 -19.81 -20.93 22.14
C GLY A 43 -20.42 -20.64 20.77
N GLU A 44 -20.95 -21.62 20.05
CA GLU A 44 -22.29 -22.17 20.31
C GLU A 44 -23.27 -21.11 20.85
N ASP A 45 -24.21 -20.75 19.99
CA ASP A 45 -25.53 -20.18 20.25
C ASP A 45 -26.00 -20.31 21.72
N ASN A 46 -25.60 -19.39 22.60
CA ASN A 46 -26.43 -18.99 23.73
C ASN A 46 -25.87 -17.75 24.46
N THR A 47 -26.78 -16.80 24.64
CA THR A 47 -26.76 -15.76 25.68
C THR A 47 -25.59 -14.78 25.66
N VAL A 48 -25.88 -13.61 25.08
CA VAL A 48 -25.31 -12.33 25.50
C VAL A 48 -25.55 -12.14 27.01
N GLU A 49 -24.58 -12.53 27.83
CA GLU A 49 -24.57 -12.21 29.26
C GLU A 49 -23.77 -10.92 29.42
N ASP A 50 -24.51 -9.82 29.58
CA ASP A 50 -23.99 -8.50 29.92
C ASP A 50 -23.31 -8.63 31.30
N SER A 51 -21.98 -8.71 31.31
CA SER A 51 -21.22 -8.78 32.55
C SER A 51 -20.00 -7.89 32.45
N ASP A 52 -20.20 -6.68 32.96
CA ASP A 52 -19.17 -5.76 33.42
C ASP A 52 -18.16 -6.48 34.32
N TYR A 53 -17.04 -6.91 33.74
CA TYR A 53 -15.85 -7.22 34.53
C TYR A 53 -14.65 -6.46 33.97
N SER A 54 -14.39 -5.34 34.64
CA SER A 54 -13.12 -4.63 34.57
C SER A 54 -11.99 -5.55 34.99
N GLU A 55 -11.10 -5.90 34.06
CA GLU A 55 -9.74 -6.30 34.39
C GLU A 55 -8.75 -5.40 33.65
N ALA A 56 -8.27 -4.40 34.37
CA ALA A 56 -7.17 -3.53 33.98
C ALA A 56 -5.84 -4.22 34.30
N SER A 57 -5.12 -4.71 33.29
CA SER A 57 -3.69 -5.08 33.31
C SER A 57 -3.37 -5.80 31.99
N MET A 58 -2.37 -5.49 31.16
CA MET A 58 -1.06 -4.92 31.41
C MET A 58 -0.53 -4.28 30.12
N GLY A 59 0.00 -3.07 30.21
CA GLY A 59 1.31 -2.80 29.61
C GLY A 59 1.42 -2.62 28.10
N ASN A 60 0.57 -1.80 27.48
CA ASN A 60 1.07 -0.96 26.40
C ASN A 60 0.44 0.42 26.49
N SER A 61 1.17 1.35 27.10
CA SER A 61 0.93 2.78 26.94
C SER A 61 1.19 3.11 25.47
N LEU A 62 0.20 2.88 24.62
CA LEU A 62 0.12 3.58 23.35
C LEU A 62 -0.18 5.02 23.74
N ASN A 63 0.89 5.81 23.86
CA ASN A 63 0.81 7.26 23.82
C ASN A 63 -0.19 7.61 22.72
N ALA A 64 -1.35 8.16 23.10
CA ALA A 64 -2.18 8.92 22.19
C ALA A 64 -1.32 10.13 21.78
N SER A 65 -0.59 9.98 20.68
CA SER A 65 0.09 11.07 20.03
C SER A 65 -1.00 11.92 19.37
N GLU A 66 -1.46 12.95 20.09
CA GLU A 66 -2.26 14.01 19.49
C GLU A 66 -1.34 14.82 18.57
N GLU A 67 -1.33 14.48 17.29
CA GLU A 67 -0.67 15.30 16.28
C GLU A 67 -1.52 16.53 16.00
N GLU A 68 -1.01 17.70 16.37
CA GLU A 68 -1.57 18.99 15.97
C GLU A 68 -1.27 19.19 14.48
N LEU A 69 -2.21 18.81 13.62
CA LEU A 69 -2.17 19.20 12.22
C LEU A 69 -2.38 20.70 12.17
N HIS A 70 -1.28 21.45 12.13
CA HIS A 70 -1.29 22.74 11.46
C HIS A 70 -1.60 22.45 10.00
N THR A 71 -2.90 22.42 9.69
CA THR A 71 -3.41 22.68 8.35
C THR A 71 -3.01 24.12 8.07
N ALA A 72 -1.73 24.35 7.75
CA ALA A 72 -1.30 25.50 7.00
C ALA A 72 -2.21 25.47 5.79
N GLY A 73 -3.16 26.42 5.79
CA GLY A 73 -4.40 26.30 5.07
C GLY A 73 -4.17 25.76 3.67
N LEU A 74 -5.08 24.90 3.22
CA LEU A 74 -5.30 24.69 1.80
C LEU A 74 -5.70 26.05 1.21
N THR A 75 -4.74 26.95 1.08
CA THR A 75 -4.83 28.10 0.22
C THR A 75 -4.90 27.46 -1.15
N LEU A 76 -6.13 27.32 -1.64
CA LEU A 76 -6.51 27.26 -3.03
C LEU A 76 -6.03 28.55 -3.71
N ALA A 77 -4.73 28.80 -3.67
CA ALA A 77 -4.10 29.77 -4.52
C ALA A 77 -4.08 29.11 -5.91
N PRO A 78 -4.69 29.72 -6.93
CA PRO A 78 -4.55 29.21 -8.28
C PRO A 78 -3.07 29.17 -8.60
N LYS A 79 -2.51 27.96 -8.71
CA LYS A 79 -1.13 27.77 -9.12
C LYS A 79 -1.03 28.27 -10.54
N LYS A 80 -0.46 29.47 -10.70
CA LYS A 80 -0.15 30.03 -12.01
C LYS A 80 0.93 29.15 -12.60
N LEU A 81 0.52 28.27 -13.51
CA LEU A 81 1.46 27.48 -14.30
C LEU A 81 2.37 28.49 -14.99
N GLY A 82 3.69 28.33 -14.84
CA GLY A 82 4.68 29.24 -15.41
C GLY A 82 4.67 29.16 -16.93
N ASP A 83 5.77 29.55 -17.55
CA ASP A 83 5.93 29.33 -18.99
C ASP A 83 5.93 27.81 -19.30
N THR A 84 4.95 27.35 -20.09
CA THR A 84 4.79 25.96 -20.54
C THR A 84 5.24 25.74 -21.99
N SER A 85 5.84 26.74 -22.63
CA SER A 85 6.20 26.70 -24.05
C SER A 85 7.14 25.53 -24.42
N GLU A 86 8.07 25.18 -23.54
CA GLU A 86 8.97 24.03 -23.74
C GLU A 86 8.21 22.70 -23.75
N LEU A 87 7.26 22.53 -22.83
CA LEU A 87 6.43 21.33 -22.74
C LEU A 87 5.52 21.20 -23.98
N GLU A 88 4.93 22.31 -24.42
CA GLU A 88 4.12 22.35 -25.64
C GLU A 88 4.94 22.03 -26.89
N SER A 89 6.18 22.52 -26.98
CA SER A 89 7.10 22.17 -28.07
C SER A 89 7.46 20.69 -28.09
N PHE A 90 7.68 20.08 -26.91
CA PHE A 90 7.99 18.66 -26.80
C PHE A 90 6.81 17.79 -27.24
N ILE A 91 5.59 18.14 -26.83
CA ILE A 91 4.36 17.44 -27.25
C ILE A 91 4.19 17.52 -28.77
N ASN A 92 4.37 18.70 -29.37
CA ASN A 92 4.27 18.87 -30.83
C ASN A 92 5.31 18.03 -31.58
N MET A 93 6.52 17.90 -31.03
CA MET A 93 7.57 17.05 -31.62
C MET A 93 7.17 15.56 -31.57
N LEU A 94 6.58 15.10 -30.46
CA LEU A 94 6.07 13.74 -30.34
C LEU A 94 4.93 13.47 -31.32
N ASP A 95 3.97 14.40 -31.45
CA ASP A 95 2.86 14.26 -32.40
C ASP A 95 3.35 14.18 -33.85
N GLN A 96 4.44 14.86 -34.18
CA GLN A 96 5.04 14.82 -35.51
C GLN A 96 5.79 13.51 -35.80
N GLU A 97 6.47 12.94 -34.80
CA GLU A 97 7.19 11.66 -34.94
C GLU A 97 6.25 10.44 -34.95
N LEU A 98 5.07 10.56 -34.34
CA LEU A 98 4.05 9.49 -34.27
C LEU A 98 3.04 9.50 -35.44
N ALA A 99 3.15 10.44 -36.39
CA ALA A 99 2.22 10.63 -37.52
C ALA A 99 2.59 9.87 -38.81
#